data_AF-A0A951TJJ3-F1
#
_entry.id   AF-A0A951TJJ3-F1
#
_cell.length_a   1.000
_cell.length_b   1.000
_cell.length_c   1.000
_cell.angle_alpha   90.00
_cell.angle_beta   90.00
_cell.angle_gamma   90.00
#
_symmetry.space_group_name_H-M   'P 1'
#
loop_
_entity.id
_entity.type
_entity.pdbx_description
1 polymer ?
#
loop_
_entity_poly.entity_id
_entity_poly.type
_entity_poly.pdbx_seq_one_letter_code
_entity_poly.pdbx_strand_id
1 'polypeptide(L)'
;MRSIILLSLVFTLLACNSNNGKSTICDCVEAGQAVNQLSESFFSREATQEGADSLHLLIEKRDSVCKTFQEMDAIELQEKAKECASLEIETEEK
;
A
#
# COMPACT_ATOMS: atom_id res chain seq x y z
N MET A 1 -13.75 -38.55 -20.02
CA MET A 1 -14.11 -37.57 -18.97
C MET A 1 -12.91 -37.34 -18.04
N ARG A 2 -11.82 -36.73 -18.53
CA ARG A 2 -10.63 -36.41 -17.71
C ARG A 2 -10.00 -35.05 -18.03
N SER A 3 -10.56 -34.30 -18.98
CA SER A 3 -9.94 -33.06 -19.50
C SER A 3 -10.67 -31.77 -19.11
N ILE A 4 -11.67 -31.83 -18.22
CA ILE A 4 -12.47 -30.64 -17.84
C ILE A 4 -11.96 -29.98 -16.54
N ILE A 5 -11.08 -30.63 -15.78
CA ILE A 5 -10.64 -30.14 -14.46
C ILE A 5 -9.53 -29.07 -14.57
N LEU A 6 -8.83 -28.97 -15.70
CA LEU A 6 -7.71 -28.04 -15.87
C LEU A 6 -8.10 -26.60 -16.22
N LEU A 7 -9.38 -26.34 -16.56
CA LEU A 7 -9.82 -24.99 -16.98
C LEU A 7 -10.29 -24.09 -15.84
N SER A 8 -10.35 -24.60 -14.60
CA SER A 8 -10.94 -23.85 -13.47
C SER A 8 -9.93 -23.10 -12.60
N LEU A 9 -8.62 -23.23 -12.87
CA LEU A 9 -7.57 -22.58 -12.07
C LEU A 9 -7.13 -21.20 -12.60
N VAL A 10 -7.58 -20.81 -13.80
CA VAL A 10 -7.20 -19.51 -14.41
C VAL A 10 -8.12 -18.37 -13.97
N PHE A 11 -9.31 -18.67 -13.43
CA PHE A 11 -10.28 -17.64 -13.06
C PHE A 11 -10.03 -16.96 -11.71
N THR A 12 -9.12 -17.47 -10.86
CA THR A 12 -8.82 -16.84 -9.56
C THR A 12 -7.77 -15.73 -9.64
N LEU A 13 -7.15 -15.49 -10.80
CA LEU A 13 -6.16 -14.41 -10.98
C LEU A 13 -6.76 -13.09 -11.49
N LEU A 14 -8.07 -13.04 -11.74
CA LEU A 14 -8.76 -11.83 -12.24
C LEU A 14 -9.41 -10.96 -11.15
N ALA A 15 -9.22 -11.30 -9.86
CA ALA A 15 -9.73 -10.51 -8.75
C ALA A 15 -8.82 -9.32 -8.34
N CYS A 16 -7.66 -9.12 -8.97
CA CYS A 16 -6.85 -7.90 -8.81
C CYS A 16 -7.23 -6.80 -9.83
N ASN A 17 -8.53 -6.60 -10.04
CA ASN A 17 -9.02 -5.54 -10.92
C ASN A 17 -10.05 -4.67 -10.17
N SER A 18 -9.54 -3.84 -9.26
CA SER A 18 -10.34 -2.75 -8.70
C SER A 18 -9.44 -1.58 -8.29
N ASN A 19 -9.00 -0.79 -9.27
CA ASN A 19 -9.47 0.58 -9.37
C ASN A 19 -8.93 1.26 -10.63
N ASN A 20 -9.84 1.90 -11.37
CA ASN A 20 -9.54 2.67 -12.57
C ASN A 20 -8.72 3.93 -12.21
N GLY A 21 -7.39 3.85 -12.31
CA GLY A 21 -6.49 5.00 -12.51
C GLY A 21 -6.43 6.06 -11.40
N LYS A 22 -7.11 5.89 -10.27
CA LYS A 22 -7.04 6.79 -9.11
C LYS A 22 -6.55 5.99 -7.91
N SER A 23 -5.39 6.38 -7.38
CA SER A 23 -4.85 5.87 -6.12
C SER A 23 -5.86 6.12 -5.00
N THR A 24 -6.10 5.10 -4.18
CA THR A 24 -6.92 5.17 -2.98
C THR A 24 -6.06 5.59 -1.78
N ILE A 25 -6.71 6.01 -0.68
CA ILE A 25 -5.98 6.28 0.57
C ILE A 25 -5.34 4.99 1.12
N CYS A 26 -5.93 3.83 0.84
CA CYS A 26 -5.36 2.53 1.23
C CYS A 26 -4.05 2.26 0.49
N ASP A 27 -3.97 2.57 -0.81
CA ASP A 27 -2.73 2.44 -1.58
C ASP A 27 -1.62 3.34 -1.00
N CYS A 28 -1.98 4.54 -0.53
CA CYS A 28 -1.06 5.44 0.14
C CYS A 28 -0.54 4.86 1.47
N VAL A 29 -1.43 4.29 2.28
CA VAL A 29 -1.06 3.65 3.55
C VAL A 29 -0.18 2.43 3.33
N GLU A 30 -0.51 1.56 2.38
CA GLU A 30 0.30 0.39 2.04
C GLU A 30 1.69 0.81 1.53
N ALA A 31 1.77 1.85 0.69
CA ALA A 31 3.04 2.39 0.24
C ALA A 31 3.87 2.96 1.41
N GLY A 32 3.21 3.63 2.37
CA GLY A 32 3.85 4.10 3.60
C GLY A 32 4.39 2.96 4.46
N GLN A 33 3.62 1.88 4.63
CA GLN A 33 4.05 0.68 5.36
C GLN A 33 5.25 0.01 4.68
N ALA A 34 5.27 -0.07 3.35
CA ALA A 34 6.40 -0.63 2.62
C ALA A 34 7.69 0.19 2.83
N VAL A 35 7.60 1.53 2.82
CA VAL A 35 8.73 2.41 3.18
C VAL A 35 9.19 2.11 4.60
N ASN A 36 8.26 2.03 5.55
CA ASN A 36 8.58 1.79 6.95
C ASN A 36 9.30 0.45 7.14
N GLN A 37 8.73 -0.65 6.62
CA GLN A 37 9.33 -1.99 6.71
C GLN A 37 10.74 -2.06 6.11
N LEU A 38 10.94 -1.45 4.93
CA LEU A 38 12.27 -1.42 4.33
C LEU A 38 13.23 -0.56 5.16
N SER A 39 12.80 0.61 5.63
CA SER A 39 13.63 1.49 6.46
C SER A 39 14.03 0.84 7.79
N GLU A 40 13.12 0.09 8.42
CA GLU A 40 13.39 -0.65 9.65
C GLU A 40 14.48 -1.70 9.46
N SER A 41 14.50 -2.36 8.29
CA SER A 41 15.55 -3.35 8.00
C SER A 41 16.96 -2.76 8.06
N PHE A 42 17.12 -1.44 7.85
CA PHE A 42 18.43 -0.76 7.83
C PHE A 42 19.06 -0.70 9.22
N PHE A 43 18.27 -0.82 10.29
CA PHE A 43 18.83 -0.91 11.65
C PHE A 43 19.50 -2.25 11.95
N SER A 44 19.26 -3.27 11.12
CA SER A 44 19.71 -4.64 11.35
C SER A 44 20.69 -5.17 10.30
N ARG A 45 20.99 -4.39 9.26
CA ARG A 45 21.83 -4.80 8.13
C ARG A 45 22.88 -3.74 7.82
N GLU A 46 23.92 -4.15 7.08
CA GLU A 46 24.92 -3.21 6.57
C GLU A 46 24.32 -2.25 5.54
N ALA A 47 24.74 -0.99 5.61
CA ALA A 47 24.30 0.03 4.66
C ALA A 47 24.89 -0.26 3.28
N THR A 48 24.02 -0.38 2.28
CA THR A 48 24.37 -0.66 0.88
C THR A 48 23.71 0.37 -0.03
N GLN A 49 24.35 0.64 -1.17
CA GLN A 49 23.80 1.56 -2.17
C GLN A 49 22.48 1.01 -2.74
N GLU A 50 22.41 -0.29 -3.03
CA GLU A 50 21.19 -0.92 -3.52
C GLU A 50 20.04 -0.79 -2.51
N GLY A 51 20.37 -0.85 -1.21
CA GLY A 51 19.42 -0.58 -0.15
C GLY A 51 18.87 0.84 -0.24
N ALA A 52 19.76 1.84 -0.31
CA ALA A 52 19.38 3.24 -0.42
C ALA A 52 18.53 3.52 -1.68
N ASP A 53 18.91 2.95 -2.83
CA ASP A 53 18.17 3.09 -4.09
C ASP A 53 16.77 2.46 -3.99
N SER A 54 16.68 1.28 -3.38
CA SER A 54 15.39 0.61 -3.14
C SER A 54 14.47 1.45 -2.24
N LEU A 55 15.02 2.05 -1.18
CA LEU A 55 14.27 2.93 -0.29
C LEU A 55 13.81 4.19 -1.01
N HIS A 56 14.67 4.77 -1.85
CA HIS A 56 14.32 5.94 -2.65
C HIS A 56 13.13 5.66 -3.59
N LEU A 57 13.15 4.54 -4.31
CA LEU A 57 12.04 4.13 -5.17
C LEU A 57 10.73 3.94 -4.40
N LEU A 58 10.78 3.39 -3.19
CA LEU A 58 9.57 3.25 -2.35
C LEU A 58 9.05 4.61 -1.87
N ILE A 59 9.94 5.54 -1.52
CA ILE A 59 9.57 6.92 -1.15
C ILE A 59 8.91 7.62 -2.32
N GLU A 60 9.48 7.56 -3.53
CA GLU A 60 8.90 8.16 -4.73
C GLU A 60 7.52 7.57 -5.05
N LYS A 61 7.38 6.24 -4.94
CA LYS A 61 6.08 5.57 -5.12
C LYS A 61 5.06 6.07 -4.10
N ARG A 62 5.41 6.10 -2.82
CA ARG A 62 4.54 6.62 -1.75
C ARG A 62 4.12 8.05 -2.07
N ASP A 63 5.06 8.94 -2.38
CA ASP A 63 4.77 10.36 -2.61
C ASP A 63 3.86 10.55 -3.84
N SER A 64 4.07 9.76 -4.89
CA SER A 64 3.20 9.76 -6.07
C SER A 64 1.77 9.31 -5.75
N VAL A 65 1.61 8.21 -5.01
CA VAL A 65 0.31 7.63 -4.65
C VAL A 65 -0.41 8.48 -3.60
N CYS A 66 0.34 9.08 -2.68
CA CYS A 66 -0.18 9.87 -1.58
C CYS A 66 -0.48 11.33 -1.94
N LYS A 67 -0.05 11.82 -3.11
CA LYS A 67 -0.08 13.25 -3.48
C LYS A 67 -1.44 13.92 -3.25
N THR A 68 -2.53 13.24 -3.59
CA THR A 68 -3.88 13.79 -3.47
C THR A 68 -4.40 13.85 -2.03
N PHE A 69 -3.75 13.14 -1.10
CA PHE A 69 -4.14 13.04 0.31
C PHE A 69 -3.29 13.95 1.21
N GLN A 70 -2.13 14.41 0.74
CA GLN A 70 -1.22 15.27 1.52
C GLN A 70 -1.82 16.64 1.87
N GLU A 71 -2.75 17.13 1.05
CA GLU A 71 -3.41 18.43 1.21
C GLU A 71 -4.78 18.31 1.89
N MET A 72 -5.25 17.09 2.16
CA MET A 72 -6.53 16.86 2.84
C MET A 72 -6.40 17.16 4.33
N ASP A 73 -7.46 17.68 4.93
CA ASP A 73 -7.49 17.86 6.38
C ASP A 73 -7.69 16.53 7.12
N ALA A 74 -7.52 16.56 8.45
CA ALA A 74 -7.60 15.36 9.27
C ALA A 74 -8.99 14.69 9.23
N ILE A 75 -10.07 15.47 9.06
CA ILE A 75 -11.45 14.95 9.03
C ILE A 75 -11.68 14.25 7.69
N GLU A 76 -11.31 14.88 6.58
CA GLU A 76 -11.39 14.30 5.23
C GLU A 76 -10.56 13.02 5.12
N LEU A 77 -9.34 13.02 5.69
CA LEU A 77 -8.50 11.83 5.75
C LEU A 77 -9.13 10.72 6.57
N GLN A 78 -9.73 11.03 7.73
CA GLN A 78 -10.39 10.03 8.57
C GLN A 78 -11.62 9.43 7.87
N GLU A 79 -12.38 10.24 7.14
CA GLU A 79 -13.51 9.76 6.33
C GLU A 79 -13.05 8.84 5.20
N LYS A 80 -11.98 9.23 4.50
CA LYS A 80 -11.37 8.40 3.45
C LYS A 80 -10.81 7.10 4.03
N ALA A 81 -10.17 7.15 5.20
CA ALA A 81 -9.56 5.99 5.85
C ALA A 81 -10.59 4.91 6.24
N LYS A 82 -11.87 5.27 6.47
CA LYS A 82 -12.95 4.30 6.70
C LYS A 82 -13.19 3.36 5.52
N GLU A 83 -12.74 3.74 4.33
CA GLU A 83 -12.78 2.89 3.13
C GLU A 83 -11.71 1.77 3.17
N CYS A 84 -10.76 1.84 4.11
CA CYS A 84 -9.74 0.82 4.36
C CYS A 84 -10.10 0.00 5.59
N ALA A 85 -10.37 -1.30 5.41
CA ALA A 85 -10.64 -2.23 6.52
C ALA A 85 -9.45 -2.40 7.49
N SER A 86 -8.27 -1.88 7.16
CA SER A 86 -6.99 -2.05 7.87
C SER A 86 -6.54 -0.83 8.69
N LEU A 87 -7.31 0.26 8.71
CA LEU A 87 -6.99 1.47 9.49
C LEU A 87 -7.95 1.62 10.67
N GLU A 88 -7.88 0.70 11.64
CA GLU A 88 -8.32 1.02 13.00
C GLU A 88 -7.29 1.99 13.58
N ILE A 89 -7.55 3.29 13.43
CA ILE A 89 -6.82 4.29 14.21
C ILE A 89 -7.45 4.26 15.60
N GLU A 90 -6.77 3.63 16.55
CA GLU A 90 -7.11 3.76 17.97
C GLU A 90 -6.98 5.24 18.36
N THR A 91 -8.10 5.97 18.37
CA THR A 91 -8.16 7.28 18.99
C THR A 91 -8.06 7.09 20.49
N GLU A 92 -6.87 7.30 21.06
CA GLU A 92 -6.73 7.54 22.50
C GLU A 92 -7.42 8.89 22.83
N GLU A 93 -8.71 8.83 23.15
CA GLU A 93 -9.38 9.89 23.91
C GLU A 93 -8.78 9.90 25.33
N LYS A 94 -8.10 10.98 25.68
CA LYS A 94 -7.65 11.27 27.05
C LYS A 94 -8.52 12.33 27.69
#